data_AF-A0A351QCX7-F1
#
_entry.id   AF-A0A351QCX7-F1
#
_cell.length_a   1.000
_cell.length_b   1.000
_cell.length_c   1.000
_cell.angle_alpha   90.00
_cell.angle_beta   90.00
_cell.angle_gamma   90.00
#
_symmetry.space_group_name_H-M   'P 1'
#
loop_
_entity.id
_entity.type
_entity.pdbx_description
1 polymer ?
#
loop_
_entity_poly.entity_id
_entity_poly.type
_entity_poly.pdbx_seq_one_letter_code
_entity_poly.pdbx_strand_id
1 'polypeptide(L)'
;EEPVQSKNKRRRFKKNWQKIGKRLEQTGKIFTLHGKSSYKKLIPKNLPDTFTSKDFFEHLKKNTPLIKRSDANLMLWVLSKIEIINIVGKKGNAKIYSMQTKCCENAL
;
A
#
# COMPACT_ATOMS: atom_id res chain seq x y z
N GLU A 1 -1.89 -23.83 29.92
CA GLU A 1 -0.57 -24.50 29.96
C GLU A 1 0.00 -24.41 31.36
N GLU A 2 0.49 -25.53 31.90
CA GLU A 2 1.13 -25.56 33.21
C GLU A 2 2.56 -25.01 33.16
N PRO A 3 3.03 -24.29 34.20
CA PRO A 3 4.35 -23.66 34.22
C PRO A 3 5.47 -24.70 34.27
N VAL A 4 6.33 -24.73 33.24
CA VAL A 4 7.44 -25.68 33.13
C VAL A 4 8.70 -25.16 33.84
N GLN A 5 9.15 -25.89 34.85
CA GLN A 5 10.43 -25.65 35.53
C GLN A 5 11.61 -26.21 34.73
N SER A 6 12.79 -25.59 34.81
CA SER A 6 14.00 -26.16 34.22
C SER A 6 14.37 -27.49 34.88
N LYS A 7 14.93 -28.46 34.14
CA LYS A 7 15.38 -29.78 34.65
C LYS A 7 16.24 -29.67 35.93
N ASN A 8 16.99 -28.59 36.07
CA ASN A 8 17.87 -28.33 37.20
C ASN A 8 17.16 -27.76 38.46
N LYS A 9 15.82 -27.92 38.56
CA LYS A 9 14.94 -27.49 39.68
C LYS A 9 15.18 -26.07 40.21
N ARG A 10 15.66 -25.14 39.38
CA ARG A 10 15.86 -23.74 39.77
C ARG A 10 14.54 -23.11 40.17
N ARG A 11 14.55 -22.29 41.23
CA ARG A 11 13.36 -21.62 41.81
C ARG A 11 12.57 -20.77 40.81
N ARG A 12 13.21 -20.30 39.73
CA ARG A 12 12.56 -19.49 38.69
C ARG A 12 11.98 -20.40 37.61
N PHE A 13 10.67 -20.36 37.42
CA PHE A 13 10.00 -20.94 36.26
C PHE A 13 10.46 -20.24 34.97
N LYS A 14 10.45 -20.95 33.84
CA LYS A 14 10.76 -20.32 32.55
C LYS A 14 9.71 -19.23 32.31
N LYS A 15 10.16 -17.99 32.05
CA LYS A 15 9.25 -16.94 31.57
C LYS A 15 8.51 -17.50 30.36
N ASN A 16 7.19 -17.35 30.35
CA ASN A 16 6.38 -17.74 29.22
C ASN A 16 6.56 -16.68 28.13
N TRP A 17 7.73 -16.68 27.49
CA TRP A 17 7.98 -15.98 26.23
C TRP A 17 6.93 -16.53 25.28
N GLN A 18 5.88 -15.76 25.00
CA GLN A 18 4.70 -16.22 24.26
C GLN A 18 5.16 -17.08 23.07
N LYS A 19 4.94 -18.40 23.18
CA LYS A 19 5.21 -19.35 22.09
C LYS A 19 4.09 -19.31 21.03
N ILE A 20 3.18 -18.36 21.14
CA ILE A 20 2.01 -18.16 20.30
C ILE A 20 2.45 -17.31 19.11
N GLY A 21 2.03 -17.69 17.90
CA GLY A 21 2.33 -16.94 16.67
C GLY A 21 3.70 -17.23 16.04
N LYS A 22 4.41 -18.29 16.44
CA LYS A 22 5.64 -18.74 15.74
C LYS A 22 5.37 -19.41 14.39
N ARG A 23 4.15 -19.90 14.18
CA ARG A 23 3.71 -20.47 12.91
C ARG A 23 3.12 -19.35 12.07
N LEU A 24 3.68 -19.16 10.88
CA LEU A 24 3.08 -18.32 9.85
C LEU A 24 1.93 -19.12 9.24
N GLU A 25 0.72 -18.96 9.78
CA GLU A 25 -0.45 -19.73 9.36
C GLU A 25 -0.81 -19.49 7.88
N GLN A 26 -0.68 -18.24 7.42
CA GLN A 26 -0.88 -17.87 6.04
C GLN A 26 0.05 -16.73 5.63
N THR A 27 0.69 -16.89 4.47
CA THR A 27 1.27 -15.77 3.74
C THR A 27 0.11 -15.03 3.05
N GLY A 28 0.14 -13.69 3.03
CA GLY A 28 -0.86 -12.92 2.31
C GLY A 28 -0.94 -13.28 0.83
N LYS A 29 -1.97 -12.79 0.12
CA LYS A 29 -2.11 -13.02 -1.33
C LYS A 29 -0.90 -12.43 -2.07
N ILE A 30 -0.21 -13.27 -2.83
CA ILE A 30 0.86 -12.84 -3.73
C ILE A 30 0.19 -12.12 -4.92
N PHE A 31 0.56 -10.87 -5.13
CA PHE A 31 0.03 -10.07 -6.23
C PHE A 31 1.18 -9.77 -7.20
N THR A 32 1.23 -10.49 -8.32
CA THR A 32 2.24 -10.28 -9.35
C THR A 32 1.76 -9.17 -10.28
N LEU A 33 2.53 -8.07 -10.34
CA LEU A 33 2.21 -6.93 -11.19
C LEU A 33 2.96 -7.09 -12.53
N HIS A 34 2.22 -7.46 -13.59
CA HIS A 34 2.77 -7.53 -14.95
C HIS A 34 2.35 -6.29 -15.76
N GLY A 35 3.31 -5.41 -16.06
CA GLY A 35 3.11 -4.26 -16.94
C GLY A 35 2.20 -3.15 -16.39
N LYS A 36 2.04 -2.07 -17.17
CA LYS A 36 1.28 -0.85 -16.78
C LYS A 36 -0.18 -1.14 -16.42
N SER A 37 -0.83 -2.10 -17.07
CA SER A 37 -2.24 -2.46 -16.82
C SER A 37 -2.48 -3.01 -15.42
N SER A 38 -1.51 -3.74 -14.85
CA SER A 38 -1.62 -4.29 -13.50
C SER A 38 -1.62 -3.19 -12.43
N TYR A 39 -0.82 -2.14 -12.63
CA TYR A 39 -0.77 -0.99 -11.71
C TYR A 39 -2.07 -0.17 -11.71
N LYS A 40 -2.83 -0.14 -12.82
CA LYS A 40 -4.14 0.53 -12.87
C LYS A 40 -5.13 -0.07 -11.87
N LYS A 41 -5.01 -1.36 -11.54
CA LYS A 41 -5.84 -2.04 -10.53
C LYS A 41 -5.59 -1.53 -9.11
N LEU A 42 -4.45 -0.89 -8.86
CA LEU A 42 -4.08 -0.33 -7.56
C LEU A 42 -4.68 1.06 -7.32
N ILE A 43 -5.26 1.69 -8.35
CA ILE A 43 -5.83 3.03 -8.25
C ILE A 43 -7.26 2.93 -7.72
N PRO A 44 -7.67 3.78 -6.75
CA PRO A 44 -9.06 3.81 -6.29
C PRO A 44 -10.03 4.13 -7.43
N LYS A 45 -11.13 3.39 -7.53
CA LYS A 45 -12.12 3.53 -8.62
C LYS A 45 -12.89 4.86 -8.62
N ASN A 46 -13.05 5.49 -7.45
CA ASN A 46 -13.89 6.68 -7.27
C ASN A 46 -13.04 7.94 -7.10
N LEU A 47 -12.03 8.13 -7.95
CA LEU A 47 -11.15 9.29 -7.90
C LEU A 47 -11.69 10.38 -8.84
N PRO A 48 -11.68 11.67 -8.45
CA PRO A 48 -12.07 12.76 -9.37
C PRO A 48 -11.09 12.89 -10.55
N ASP A 49 -11.52 13.53 -11.63
CA ASP A 49 -10.74 13.70 -12.87
C ASP A 49 -9.37 14.35 -12.61
N THR A 50 -9.35 15.31 -11.69
CA THR A 50 -8.12 15.86 -11.13
C THR A 50 -8.14 15.69 -9.61
N PHE A 51 -6.99 15.29 -9.06
CA PHE A 51 -6.87 14.95 -7.64
C PHE A 51 -5.51 15.35 -7.08
N THR A 52 -5.46 15.56 -5.77
CA THR A 52 -4.22 15.80 -5.03
C THR A 52 -3.75 14.53 -4.33
N SER A 53 -2.53 14.56 -3.76
CA SER A 53 -2.06 13.47 -2.91
C SER A 53 -2.92 13.24 -1.66
N LYS A 54 -3.64 14.28 -1.20
CA LYS A 54 -4.57 14.17 -0.09
C LYS A 54 -5.80 13.35 -0.48
N ASP A 55 -6.43 13.70 -1.60
CA ASP A 55 -7.62 13.01 -2.09
C ASP A 55 -7.30 11.55 -2.38
N PHE A 56 -6.16 11.28 -3.03
CA PHE A 56 -5.69 9.92 -3.30
C PHE A 56 -5.55 9.08 -2.02
N PHE A 57 -4.95 9.63 -0.97
CA PHE A 57 -4.81 8.95 0.31
C PHE A 57 -6.17 8.69 0.99
N GLU A 58 -7.08 9.66 0.99
CA GLU A 58 -8.40 9.49 1.61
C GLU A 58 -9.22 8.40 0.90
N HIS A 59 -9.16 8.35 -0.43
CA HIS A 59 -9.82 7.30 -1.20
C HIS A 59 -9.17 5.93 -1.01
N LEU A 60 -7.84 5.85 -0.90
CA LEU A 60 -7.15 4.60 -0.56
C LEU A 60 -7.51 4.11 0.84
N LYS A 61 -7.56 5.02 1.83
CA LYS A 61 -7.86 4.69 3.23
C LYS A 61 -9.25 4.07 3.39
N LYS A 62 -10.23 4.46 2.55
CA LYS A 62 -11.57 3.85 2.53
C LYS A 62 -11.53 2.36 2.17
N ASN A 63 -10.66 1.97 1.24
CA ASN A 63 -10.51 0.58 0.79
C ASN A 63 -9.46 -0.20 1.61
N THR A 64 -8.52 0.50 2.24
CA THR A 64 -7.39 -0.09 2.97
C THR A 64 -7.07 0.75 4.21
N PRO A 65 -7.71 0.47 5.36
CA PRO A 65 -7.69 1.37 6.52
C PRO A 65 -6.32 1.54 7.18
N LEU A 66 -5.41 0.58 6.99
CA LEU A 66 -4.07 0.54 7.59
C LEU A 66 -3.00 1.25 6.73
N ILE A 67 -3.36 1.85 5.60
CA ILE A 67 -2.37 2.44 4.68
C ILE A 67 -1.75 3.71 5.29
N LYS A 68 -0.42 3.82 5.20
CA LYS A 68 0.29 5.02 5.63
C LYS A 68 0.33 6.05 4.52
N ARG A 69 0.46 7.32 4.89
CA ARG A 69 0.55 8.41 3.93
C ARG A 69 1.84 8.38 3.11
N SER A 70 2.94 7.88 3.70
CA SER A 70 4.19 7.58 3.00
C SER A 70 3.97 6.61 1.83
N ASP A 71 3.18 5.58 2.07
CA ASP A 71 2.96 4.49 1.11
C ASP A 71 2.10 5.00 -0.05
N ALA A 72 1.06 5.79 0.24
CA ALA A 72 0.26 6.46 -0.78
C ALA A 72 1.09 7.45 -1.64
N ASN A 73 2.03 8.18 -1.03
CA ASN A 73 2.94 9.06 -1.77
C ASN A 73 3.92 8.26 -2.65
N LEU A 74 4.43 7.13 -2.14
CA LEU A 74 5.26 6.21 -2.92
C LEU A 74 4.49 5.65 -4.11
N MET A 75 3.23 5.23 -3.91
CA MET A 75 2.35 4.78 -4.99
C MET A 75 2.18 5.87 -6.05
N LEU A 76 1.89 7.12 -5.67
CA LEU A 76 1.77 8.23 -6.63
C LEU A 76 3.07 8.45 -7.41
N TRP A 77 4.21 8.39 -6.73
CA TRP A 77 5.50 8.53 -7.37
C TRP A 77 5.75 7.41 -8.39
N VAL A 78 5.49 6.16 -8.03
CA VAL A 78 5.60 5.01 -8.95
C VAL A 78 4.65 5.18 -10.15
N LEU A 79 3.37 5.47 -9.90
CA LEU A 79 2.34 5.65 -10.93
C LEU A 79 2.70 6.77 -11.91
N SER A 80 3.31 7.85 -11.42
CA SER A 80 3.79 8.94 -12.25
C SER A 80 5.03 8.52 -13.07
N LYS A 81 5.94 7.75 -12.48
CA LYS A 81 7.15 7.26 -13.16
C LYS A 81 6.85 6.25 -14.27
N ILE A 82 5.80 5.46 -14.14
CA ILE A 82 5.33 4.54 -15.18
C ILE A 82 4.30 5.18 -16.12
N GLU A 83 4.11 6.50 -16.00
CA GLU A 83 3.26 7.33 -16.87
C GLU A 83 1.79 6.90 -16.88
N ILE A 84 1.26 6.40 -15.76
CA ILE A 84 -0.19 6.13 -15.66
C ILE A 84 -0.96 7.40 -15.25
N ILE A 85 -0.30 8.26 -14.47
CA ILE A 85 -0.83 9.55 -14.03
C ILE A 85 0.15 10.66 -14.42
N ASN A 86 -0.40 11.82 -14.74
CA ASN A 86 0.38 13.00 -15.11
C ASN A 86 0.19 14.11 -14.07
N ILE A 87 1.21 14.94 -13.91
CA ILE A 87 1.13 16.16 -13.10
C ILE A 87 0.61 17.27 -14.02
N VAL A 88 -0.61 17.73 -13.76
CA VAL A 88 -1.27 18.78 -14.57
C VAL A 88 -0.91 20.18 -14.08
N GLY A 89 -0.55 20.30 -12.80
CA GLY A 89 -0.19 21.59 -12.22
C GLY A 89 0.08 21.51 -10.73
N LYS A 90 -0.03 22.67 -10.07
CA LYS A 90 0.14 22.82 -8.63
C LYS A 90 -0.96 23.71 -8.06
N LYS A 91 -1.40 23.40 -6.84
CA LYS A 91 -2.28 24.24 -6.01
C LYS A 91 -1.53 24.55 -4.72
N GLY A 92 -0.92 25.73 -4.65
CA GLY A 92 0.07 26.04 -3.60
C GLY A 92 1.24 25.06 -3.65
N ASN A 93 1.52 24.39 -2.53
CA ASN A 93 2.57 23.37 -2.44
C ASN A 93 2.14 21.97 -2.93
N ALA A 94 0.84 21.76 -3.18
CA ALA A 94 0.31 20.46 -3.59
C ALA A 94 0.39 20.30 -5.11
N LYS A 95 0.86 19.14 -5.57
CA LYS A 95 0.77 18.74 -6.99
C LYS A 95 -0.65 18.28 -7.31
N ILE A 96 -1.14 18.67 -8.48
CA ILE A 96 -2.40 18.20 -9.04
C ILE A 96 -2.07 17.11 -10.06
N TYR A 97 -2.70 15.97 -9.90
CA TYR A 97 -2.57 14.81 -10.77
C TYR A 97 -3.86 14.60 -11.57
N SER A 98 -3.72 14.04 -12.77
CA SER A 98 -4.82 13.46 -13.52
C SER A 98 -4.43 12.08 -14.02
N MET A 99 -5.43 11.25 -14.28
CA MET A 99 -5.20 10.03 -15.04
C MET A 99 -4.71 10.39 -16.43
N GLN A 100 -3.78 9.60 -16.97
CA GLN A 100 -3.48 9.66 -18.40
C GLN A 100 -4.71 9.12 -19.14
N THR A 101 -5.59 10.02 -19.57
CA THR A 101 -6.47 9.76 -20.69
C THR A 101 -5.56 9.46 -21.87
N LYS A 102 -5.80 8.36 -22.59
CA LYS A 102 -5.06 8.07 -23.81
C LYS A 102 -5.03 9.37 -24.63
N CYS A 103 -3.85 9.83 -25.04
CA CYS A 103 -3.82 10.64 -26.25
C CYS A 103 -4.53 9.79 -27.31
N CYS A 104 -5.67 10.27 -27.80
CA CYS A 104 -6.18 9.79 -29.07
C CYS A 104 -5.05 9.96 -30.09
N GLU A 105 -4.81 8.90 -30.86
CA GLU A 105 -4.39 8.94 -32.26
C GLU A 105 -3.49 10.11 -32.68
N ASN A 106 -2.18 9.88 -32.74
CA ASN A 106 -1.41 10.36 -33.88
C ASN A 106 -1.23 9.12 -34.75
N ALA A 107 -2.05 8.91 -35.79
CA ALA A 107 -1.89 9.55 -37.09
C ALA A 107 -0.44 9.39 -37.57
N LEU A 108 -0.18 8.26 -38.23
CA LEU A 108 0.59 8.09 -39.46
C LEU A 108 0.27 6.71 -40.05
#